data_AF-A0A835TX24-F1
#
_entry.id   AF-A0A835TX24-F1
#
_cell.length_a   1.000
_cell.length_b   1.000
_cell.length_c   1.000
_cell.angle_alpha   90.00
_cell.angle_beta   90.00
_cell.angle_gamma   90.00
#
_symmetry.space_group_name_H-M   'P 1'
#
loop_
_entity.id
_entity.type
_entity.pdbx_description
1 polymer ?
#
loop_
_entity_poly.entity_id
_entity_poly.type
_entity_poly.pdbx_seq_one_letter_code
_entity_poly.pdbx_strand_id
1 'polypeptide(L)'
;MLLYDECRLKVPYERKFLVVNNTDLPGCYGLVRQVCKPHCYVIEPRKGVIPARGKIPVTITATLDDIGIFADTIQLFIDNSLWTGFVLVAVGTGTTIFVDKPFAPELNLGYQFR
;
A
#
# COMPACT_ATOMS: atom_id res chain seq x y z
N MET A 1 -6.36 11.99 0.65
CA MET A 1 -6.03 10.90 -0.30
C MET A 1 -4.52 10.78 -0.38
N LEU A 2 -3.97 9.57 -0.33
CA LEU A 2 -2.54 9.28 -0.51
C LEU A 2 -2.37 8.49 -1.80
N LEU A 3 -1.82 9.13 -2.84
CA LEU A 3 -1.57 8.54 -4.15
C LEU A 3 -0.11 8.09 -4.35
N TYR A 4 0.11 6.84 -4.73
CA TYR A 4 1.39 6.28 -5.13
C TYR A 4 1.33 5.91 -6.62
N ASP A 5 1.90 6.78 -7.45
CA ASP A 5 1.94 6.60 -8.90
C ASP A 5 3.13 5.73 -9.31
N GLU A 6 2.94 4.90 -10.33
CA GLU A 6 4.00 4.09 -10.97
C GLU A 6 4.78 3.18 -10.00
N CYS A 7 4.06 2.43 -9.17
CA CYS A 7 4.65 1.47 -8.25
C CYS A 7 5.16 0.24 -9.00
N ARG A 8 6.49 0.07 -9.06
CA ARG A 8 7.11 -1.16 -9.54
C ARG A 8 6.81 -2.29 -8.56
N LEU A 9 6.44 -3.46 -9.09
CA LEU A 9 6.13 -4.62 -8.26
C LEU A 9 7.33 -5.01 -7.38
N LYS A 10 7.03 -5.40 -6.14
CA LYS A 10 7.99 -5.84 -5.12
C LYS A 10 9.02 -4.78 -4.67
N VAL A 11 8.82 -3.52 -5.04
CA VAL A 11 9.61 -2.38 -4.56
C VAL A 11 8.82 -1.66 -3.46
N PRO A 12 9.44 -1.33 -2.31
CA PRO A 12 8.77 -0.57 -1.26
C PRO A 12 8.73 0.92 -1.62
N TYR A 13 7.55 1.53 -1.52
CA TYR A 13 7.34 2.96 -1.68
C TYR A 13 6.84 3.55 -0.36
N GLU A 14 7.55 4.55 0.16
CA GLU A 14 7.22 5.16 1.45
C GLU A 14 6.59 6.55 1.28
N ARG A 15 5.57 6.84 2.09
CA ARG A 15 5.07 8.19 2.29
C ARG A 15 4.84 8.47 3.76
N LYS A 16 5.27 9.65 4.19
CA LYS A 16 5.10 10.14 5.55
C LYS A 16 3.96 11.16 5.60
N PHE A 17 3.12 11.06 6.62
CA PHE A 17 2.11 12.06 6.95
C PHE A 17 2.14 12.34 8.46
N LEU A 18 1.52 13.45 8.86
CA LEU A 18 1.47 13.85 10.27
C LEU A 18 0.09 13.61 10.83
N VAL A 19 0.02 12.98 12.00
CA VAL A 19 -1.18 13.01 12.84
C VAL A 19 -0.96 14.10 13.89
N VAL A 20 -1.86 15.08 13.92
CA VAL A 20 -1.75 16.28 14.75
C VAL A 20 -2.86 16.29 15.79
N ASN A 21 -2.49 16.51 17.05
CA ASN A 21 -3.44 16.73 18.14
C ASN A 21 -3.50 18.24 18.44
N ASN A 22 -4.63 18.87 18.10
CA ASN A 22 -4.84 20.30 18.34
C ASN A 22 -5.44 20.61 19.72
N THR A 23 -5.67 19.60 20.56
CA THR A 23 -6.24 19.75 21.90
C THR A 23 -5.17 20.01 22.95
N ASP A 24 -5.60 20.47 24.12
CA ASP A 24 -4.74 20.72 25.29
C ASP A 24 -4.50 19.47 26.16
N LEU A 25 -5.01 18.31 25.74
CA LEU A 25 -4.84 17.04 26.43
C LEU A 25 -4.14 16.02 25.52
N PRO A 26 -3.33 15.10 26.06
CA PRO A 26 -2.85 13.95 25.30
C PRO A 26 -4.02 13.07 24.84
N GLY A 27 -3.93 12.51 23.63
CA GLY A 27 -4.95 11.63 23.07
C GLY A 27 -4.36 10.33 22.54
N CYS A 28 -5.08 9.23 22.72
CA CYS A 28 -4.73 7.96 22.10
C CYS A 28 -5.19 7.96 20.64
N TYR A 29 -4.35 7.52 19.73
CA TYR A 29 -4.73 7.36 18.32
C TYR A 29 -4.53 5.92 17.86
N GLY A 30 -5.32 5.52 16.87
CA GLY A 30 -5.19 4.23 16.17
C GLY A 30 -5.57 4.37 14.70
N LEU A 31 -4.82 3.69 13.83
CA LEU A 31 -5.09 3.59 12.40
C LEU A 31 -5.54 2.17 12.08
N VAL A 32 -6.75 2.04 11.53
CA VAL A 32 -7.37 0.76 11.18
C VAL A 32 -7.60 0.70 9.68
N ARG A 33 -7.28 -0.44 9.09
CA ARG A 33 -7.52 -0.72 7.66
C ARG A 33 -8.97 -1.18 7.51
N GLN A 34 -9.70 -0.60 6.56
CA GLN A 34 -11.09 -1.01 6.33
C GLN A 34 -11.18 -2.20 5.38
N VAL A 35 -10.51 -2.17 4.21
CA VAL A 35 -10.60 -3.23 3.18
C VAL A 35 -9.42 -3.20 2.21
N CYS A 36 -8.62 -4.28 2.16
CA CYS A 36 -8.10 -5.02 0.98
C CYS A 36 -6.87 -5.85 1.41
N LYS A 37 -6.41 -6.78 0.56
CA LYS A 37 -5.35 -7.79 0.78
C LYS A 37 -4.32 -7.33 1.83
N PRO A 38 -4.18 -8.01 2.98
CA PRO A 38 -3.40 -7.53 4.13
C PRO A 38 -1.90 -7.28 3.85
N HIS A 39 -1.42 -7.64 2.67
CA HIS A 39 0.00 -7.72 2.32
C HIS A 39 0.52 -6.57 1.45
N CYS A 40 -0.32 -5.68 0.93
CA CYS A 40 0.15 -4.65 -0.02
C CYS A 40 0.75 -3.40 0.64
N TYR A 41 0.55 -3.17 1.94
CA TYR A 41 1.17 -2.04 2.65
C TYR A 41 1.29 -2.24 4.17
N VAL A 42 2.17 -1.44 4.77
CA VAL A 42 2.48 -1.39 6.21
C VAL A 42 2.31 0.06 6.71
N ILE A 43 1.79 0.24 7.92
CA ILE A 43 1.60 1.55 8.56
C ILE A 43 2.37 1.53 9.88
N GLU A 44 3.32 2.45 10.07
CA GLU A 44 4.09 2.58 11.31
C GLU A 44 4.32 4.04 11.72
N PRO A 45 4.04 4.42 12.99
CA PRO A 45 3.35 3.64 14.01
C PRO A 45 1.84 3.58 13.79
N ARG A 46 1.25 2.37 13.86
CA ARG A 46 -0.21 2.16 13.68
C ARG A 46 -1.08 2.69 14.82
N LYS A 47 -0.51 2.86 16.01
CA LYS A 47 -1.21 3.32 17.22
C LYS A 47 -0.21 3.94 18.19
N GLY A 48 -0.70 4.76 19.11
CA GLY A 48 0.12 5.37 20.15
C GLY A 48 -0.59 6.52 20.84
N VAL A 49 0.19 7.39 21.50
CA VAL A 49 -0.30 8.58 22.19
C VAL A 49 0.30 9.82 21.54
N ILE A 50 -0.53 10.81 21.24
CA ILE A 50 -0.10 12.11 20.71
C ILE A 50 -0.18 13.13 21.86
N PRO A 51 0.93 13.78 22.23
CA PRO A 51 0.93 14.82 23.26
C PRO A 51 -0.07 15.96 22.96
N ALA A 52 -0.46 16.71 23.99
CA ALA A 52 -1.20 17.96 23.83
C ALA A 52 -0.45 18.90 22.87
N ARG A 53 -1.18 19.54 21.94
CA ARG A 53 -0.61 20.40 20.88
C ARG A 53 0.47 19.69 20.03
N GLY A 54 0.53 18.36 20.07
CA GLY A 54 1.61 17.56 19.51
C GLY A 54 1.35 17.07 18.10
N LYS A 55 2.38 16.51 17.49
CA LYS A 55 2.29 15.82 16.21
C LYS A 55 3.22 14.62 16.19
N ILE A 56 2.81 13.60 15.45
CA ILE A 56 3.62 12.40 15.24
C ILE A 56 3.72 12.10 13.74
N PRO A 57 4.89 11.71 13.24
CA PRO A 57 5.03 11.20 11.88
C PRO A 57 4.54 9.75 11.82
N VAL A 58 3.71 9.46 10.82
CA VAL A 58 3.31 8.11 10.45
C VAL A 58 3.78 7.84 9.03
N THR A 59 4.39 6.68 8.84
CA THR A 59 4.88 6.21 7.53
C THR A 59 3.97 5.11 7.02
N ILE A 60 3.59 5.21 5.75
CA ILE A 60 2.96 4.12 5.01
C ILE A 60 3.96 3.63 3.97
N THR A 61 4.23 2.33 3.99
CA THR A 61 5.09 1.65 3.03
C THR A 61 4.24 0.72 2.19
N ALA A 62 4.08 1.02 0.91
CA ALA A 62 3.35 0.19 -0.05
C ALA A 62 4.33 -0.71 -0.83
N THR A 63 4.02 -2.00 -0.91
CA THR A 63 4.76 -3.01 -1.67
C THR A 63 3.75 -3.83 -2.45
N LEU A 64 3.61 -3.54 -3.75
CA LEU A 64 2.60 -4.20 -4.60
C LEU A 64 3.13 -5.51 -5.16
N ASP A 65 2.27 -6.52 -5.22
CA ASP A 65 2.55 -7.86 -5.76
C ASP A 65 1.93 -8.11 -7.14
N ASP A 66 1.04 -7.24 -7.60
CA ASP A 66 0.32 -7.37 -8.86
C ASP A 66 0.12 -6.00 -9.56
N ILE A 67 -0.22 -6.01 -10.84
CA ILE A 67 -0.45 -4.81 -11.66
C ILE A 67 -1.88 -4.28 -11.47
N GLY A 68 -2.08 -2.99 -11.73
CA GLY A 68 -3.39 -2.33 -11.68
C GLY A 68 -3.56 -1.38 -10.50
N ILE A 69 -4.81 -1.02 -10.20
CA ILE A 69 -5.14 -0.03 -9.18
C ILE A 69 -5.49 -0.72 -7.86
N PHE A 70 -4.78 -0.35 -6.81
CA PHE A 70 -5.01 -0.77 -5.44
C PHE A 70 -5.56 0.42 -4.66
N ALA A 71 -6.72 0.25 -4.03
CA ALA A 71 -7.31 1.26 -3.18
C ALA A 71 -7.70 0.65 -1.82
N ASP A 72 -7.40 1.36 -0.73
CA ASP A 72 -7.83 1.01 0.61
C ASP A 72 -8.22 2.27 1.39
N THR A 73 -9.12 2.12 2.35
CA THR A 73 -9.51 3.19 3.27
C THR A 73 -8.86 2.96 4.62
N ILE A 74 -8.14 3.96 5.10
CA ILE A 74 -7.53 3.96 6.43
C ILE A 74 -8.36 4.87 7.33
N GLN A 75 -8.85 4.32 8.43
CA GLN A 75 -9.62 5.03 9.44
C GLN A 75 -8.72 5.44 10.60
N LEU A 76 -8.80 6.72 10.98
CA LEU A 76 -8.17 7.27 12.18
C LEU A 76 -9.20 7.30 13.31
N PHE A 77 -8.85 6.64 14.41
CA PHE A 77 -9.55 6.69 15.67
C PHE A 77 -8.77 7.56 16.65
N ILE A 78 -9.47 8.41 17.41
CA ILE A 78 -8.95 9.18 18.53
C ILE A 78 -9.80 8.84 19.76
N ASP A 79 -9.18 8.40 20.84
CA ASP A 79 -9.84 7.99 22.10
C ASP A 79 -11.07 7.09 21.85
N ASN A 80 -10.87 6.09 20.99
CA ASN A 80 -11.86 5.09 20.58
C ASN A 80 -13.07 5.64 19.78
N SER A 81 -13.02 6.90 19.34
CA SER A 81 -14.00 7.52 18.45
C SER A 81 -13.45 7.59 17.03
N LEU A 82 -14.26 7.22 16.04
CA LEU A 82 -13.91 7.40 14.63
C LEU A 82 -13.83 8.90 14.32
N TRP A 83 -12.64 9.38 13.98
CA TRP A 83 -12.41 10.80 13.72
C TRP A 83 -12.51 11.11 12.22
N THR A 84 -11.77 10.37 11.40
CA THR A 84 -11.76 10.59 9.95
C THR A 84 -11.23 9.35 9.22
N GLY A 85 -11.38 9.32 7.90
CA GLY A 85 -10.77 8.31 7.05
C GLY A 85 -10.12 8.95 5.83
N PHE A 86 -9.10 8.29 5.28
CA PHE A 86 -8.48 8.69 4.03
C PHE A 86 -8.23 7.49 3.13
N VAL A 87 -8.34 7.73 1.82
CA VAL A 87 -8.10 6.71 0.80
C VAL A 87 -6.62 6.70 0.44
N LEU A 88 -6.03 5.50 0.48
CA LEU A 88 -4.76 5.13 -0.11
C LEU A 88 -5.03 4.60 -1.52
N VAL A 89 -4.34 5.12 -2.52
CA VAL A 89 -4.38 4.63 -3.91
C VAL A 89 -2.96 4.36 -4.36
N ALA A 90 -2.72 3.18 -4.93
CA ALA A 90 -1.43 2.82 -5.52
C ALA A 90 -1.63 2.16 -6.88
N VAL A 91 -0.78 2.48 -7.85
CA VAL A 91 -0.87 1.93 -9.21
C VAL A 91 0.32 1.04 -9.49
N GLY A 92 0.10 -0.27 -9.53
CA GLY A 92 1.09 -1.28 -9.86
C GLY A 92 1.40 -1.28 -11.36
N THR A 93 2.66 -1.03 -11.71
CA THR A 93 3.15 -1.07 -13.08
C THR A 93 4.09 -2.25 -13.26
N GLY A 94 3.83 -3.07 -14.28
CA GLY A 94 4.70 -4.16 -14.71
C GLY A 94 5.47 -3.80 -15.98
N THR A 95 6.56 -4.52 -16.23
CA THR A 95 7.19 -4.56 -17.56
C THR A 95 6.51 -5.62 -18.40
N THR A 96 5.84 -5.24 -19.49
CA THR A 96 5.34 -6.20 -20.48
C THR A 96 6.52 -6.71 -21.30
N ILE A 97 6.90 -7.98 -21.11
CA ILE A 97 7.84 -8.67 -22.01
C ILE A 97 6.98 -9.32 -23.09
N PHE A 98 7.02 -8.78 -24.30
CA PHE A 98 6.38 -9.39 -25.46
C PHE A 98 7.45 -10.12 -26.27
N VAL A 99 7.18 -11.37 -26.66
CA VAL A 99 8.01 -12.08 -27.64
C VAL A 99 7.44 -11.76 -29.02
N ASP A 100 8.17 -10.94 -29.76
CA ASP A 100 7.75 -10.51 -31.08
C ASP A 100 8.22 -11.54 -32.14
N LYS A 101 7.48 -12.64 -32.30
CA LYS A 101 7.41 -13.52 -33.51
C LYS A 101 6.76 -14.87 -33.22
N PRO A 102 6.17 -15.54 -34.24
CA PRO A 102 5.60 -16.86 -34.05
C PRO A 102 6.74 -17.84 -33.74
N PHE A 103 6.51 -18.71 -32.75
CA PHE A 103 7.31 -19.90 -32.55
C PHE A 103 7.15 -20.81 -33.78
N ALA A 104 8.00 -20.63 -34.78
CA ALA A 104 8.17 -21.54 -35.90
C ALA A 104 9.62 -21.46 -36.43
N PRO A 105 10.21 -22.57 -36.92
CA PRO A 105 9.53 -23.75 -37.44
C PRO A 105 9.00 -24.67 -36.35
N GLU A 106 7.96 -25.43 -36.67
CA GLU A 106 7.32 -26.41 -35.79
C GLU A 106 8.35 -27.21 -34.99
N LEU A 107 8.22 -27.21 -33.66
CA LEU A 107 8.98 -28.10 -32.78
C LEU A 107 8.52 -29.54 -33.05
N ASN A 108 9.14 -30.20 -34.02
CA ASN A 108 8.91 -31.61 -34.31
C ASN A 108 9.82 -32.44 -33.39
N LEU A 109 9.28 -32.93 -32.27
CA LEU A 109 10.02 -33.71 -31.26
C LEU A 109 10.44 -35.12 -31.73
N GLY A 110 10.24 -35.44 -33.02
CA GLY A 110 10.57 -36.73 -33.62
C GLY A 110 9.81 -37.89 -32.98
N TYR A 111 10.13 -39.12 -33.40
CA TYR A 111 9.67 -40.32 -32.68
C TYR A 111 10.60 -40.58 -31.49
N GLN A 112 10.06 -40.44 -30.29
CA GLN A 112 10.74 -40.83 -29.06
C GLN A 112 10.66 -42.35 -28.92
N PHE A 113 11.73 -43.05 -29.28
CA PHE A 113 11.88 -44.46 -28.92
C PHE A 113 12.84 -44.59 -27.75
N ARG A 114 12.34 -45.13 -26.63
CA ARG A 114 13.07 -46.14 -25.88
C ARG A 114 12.12 -47.08 -25.14
#